data_AF-A0A2J6JC28-F1
#
_entry.id   AF-A0A2J6JC28-F1
#
_cell.length_a   1.000
_cell.length_b   1.000
_cell.length_c   1.000
_cell.angle_alpha   90.00
_cell.angle_beta   90.00
_cell.angle_gamma   90.00
#
_symmetry.space_group_name_H-M   'P 1'
#
loop_
_entity.id
_entity.type
_entity.pdbx_description
1 polymer ?
#
loop_
_entity_poly.entity_id
_entity_poly.type
_entity_poly.pdbx_seq_one_letter_code
_entity_poly.pdbx_strand_id
1 'polypeptide(L)'
;MHRLGLTLFLPLFLAGCALHPSPQLLPSGSEVVGVLRGDHRWQGEVTLAGDLLIPAGSSLEIAAGTTVFIRPSNSTRIDPEYLSPATEFLVRGRLRVMGEKGEMVRFLPESEIEGEAAWGGILIDGGEATLQHAEIVAAETGLLALESAPQLEAVLIRNHRYGVVSQGGGVPKLNACRIEAGEAGLFCWGGGVNLVDSVVRGNEEEGVTLAADCRAELTGNRIEKNGIGLVTSGGVPQAWQAQLRENGEDLRLLLPGVKE
;
A
#
# COMPACT_ATOMS: atom_id res chain seq x y z
N MET A 1 7.51 25.06 73.26
CA MET A 1 7.10 25.22 71.85
C MET A 1 8.01 24.34 70.99
N HIS A 2 7.63 23.09 70.75
CA HIS A 2 8.39 22.15 69.92
C HIS A 2 7.84 22.18 68.50
N ARG A 3 8.66 22.54 67.51
CA ARG A 3 8.32 22.43 66.08
C ARG A 3 8.81 21.08 65.56
N LEU A 4 7.87 20.18 65.25
CA LEU A 4 8.12 18.98 64.45
C LEU A 4 8.41 19.40 63.01
N GLY A 5 9.58 19.02 62.49
CA GLY A 5 9.90 19.12 61.06
C GLY A 5 9.34 17.90 60.33
N LEU A 6 8.40 18.13 59.41
CA LEU A 6 7.84 17.12 58.51
C LEU A 6 8.77 16.97 57.30
N THR A 7 9.54 15.89 57.24
CA THR A 7 10.42 15.60 56.09
C THR A 7 9.59 15.00 54.96
N LEU A 8 9.33 15.79 53.92
CA LEU A 8 8.62 15.38 52.71
C LEU A 8 9.56 14.52 51.85
N PHE A 9 9.31 13.21 51.77
CA PHE A 9 9.99 12.32 50.82
C PHE A 9 9.36 12.52 49.43
N LEU A 10 10.08 13.19 48.54
CA LEU A 10 9.72 13.33 47.13
C LEU A 10 10.17 12.06 46.39
N PRO A 11 9.27 11.26 45.77
CA PRO A 11 9.69 10.11 44.99
C PRO A 11 10.34 10.59 43.69
N LEU A 12 11.63 10.29 43.54
CA LEU A 12 12.38 10.51 42.32
C LEU A 12 11.88 9.50 41.27
N PHE A 13 10.99 9.95 40.38
CA PHE A 13 10.65 9.18 39.18
C PHE A 13 11.88 9.16 38.27
N LEU A 14 12.66 8.08 38.33
CA LEU A 14 13.63 7.75 37.31
C LEU A 14 12.85 7.49 36.01
N ALA A 15 12.79 8.50 35.15
CA ALA A 15 12.44 8.33 33.75
C ALA A 15 13.54 7.46 33.12
N GLY A 16 13.37 6.14 33.21
CA GLY A 16 14.17 5.20 32.44
C GLY A 16 13.92 5.50 30.98
N CYS A 17 14.87 6.19 30.33
CA CYS A 17 14.96 6.20 28.89
C CYS A 17 15.15 4.74 28.49
N ALA A 18 14.06 4.05 28.12
CA ALA A 18 14.18 2.75 27.49
C ALA A 18 15.04 2.98 26.24
N LEU A 19 16.27 2.45 26.26
CA LEU A 19 17.08 2.32 25.05
C LEU A 19 16.24 1.43 24.12
N HIS A 20 15.50 2.06 23.22
CA HIS A 20 14.99 1.34 22.07
C HIS A 20 16.23 0.91 21.27
N PRO A 21 16.47 -0.39 21.08
CA PRO A 21 17.56 -0.83 20.23
C PRO A 21 17.41 -0.16 18.87
N SER A 22 18.50 0.40 18.34
CA SER A 22 18.47 0.98 17.00
C SER A 22 18.07 -0.09 15.99
N PRO A 23 17.32 0.26 14.92
CA PRO A 23 16.90 -0.70 13.91
C PRO A 23 18.10 -1.45 13.34
N GLN A 24 17.94 -2.75 13.11
CA GLN A 24 18.97 -3.54 12.45
C GLN A 24 19.11 -3.05 11.00
N LEU A 25 20.27 -2.47 10.69
CA LEU A 25 20.58 -1.99 9.35
C LEU A 25 20.99 -3.16 8.45
N LEU A 26 20.31 -3.31 7.33
CA LEU A 26 20.70 -4.25 6.29
C LEU A 26 21.65 -3.57 5.28
N PRO A 27 22.82 -4.17 4.98
CA PRO A 27 23.72 -3.68 3.96
C PRO A 27 23.09 -3.68 2.56
N SER A 28 23.60 -2.82 1.67
CA SER A 28 23.27 -2.88 0.25
C SER A 28 23.70 -4.23 -0.36
N GLY A 29 22.89 -4.79 -1.24
CA GLY A 29 23.05 -6.12 -1.83
C GLY A 29 22.57 -7.27 -0.92
N SER A 30 21.88 -6.97 0.18
CA SER A 30 21.29 -8.01 1.03
C SER A 30 20.12 -8.69 0.34
N GLU A 31 20.04 -10.01 0.46
CA GLU A 31 18.84 -10.78 0.11
C GLU A 31 17.97 -11.01 1.36
N VAL A 32 16.67 -10.84 1.22
CA VAL A 32 15.68 -11.03 2.29
C VAL A 32 14.58 -11.99 1.83
N VAL A 33 14.17 -12.87 2.75
CA VAL A 33 13.08 -13.84 2.57
C VAL A 33 12.61 -14.33 3.94
N GLY A 34 11.36 -14.78 4.04
CA GLY A 34 10.79 -15.39 5.24
C GLY A 34 10.21 -14.35 6.19
N VAL A 35 10.55 -14.42 7.48
CA VAL A 35 9.91 -13.61 8.53
C VAL A 35 10.90 -12.61 9.13
N LEU A 36 10.60 -11.32 9.02
CA LEU A 36 11.43 -10.23 9.50
C LEU A 36 11.02 -9.80 10.92
N ARG A 37 11.70 -10.33 11.96
CA ARG A 37 11.36 -10.07 13.37
C ARG A 37 12.17 -8.94 13.98
N GLY A 38 11.51 -8.08 14.76
CA GLY A 38 12.14 -6.92 15.41
C GLY A 38 12.11 -5.68 14.52
N ASP A 39 12.97 -4.71 14.81
CA ASP A 39 13.05 -3.44 14.09
C ASP A 39 14.18 -3.48 13.07
N HIS A 40 13.87 -3.20 11.81
CA HIS A 40 14.80 -3.27 10.69
C HIS A 40 14.83 -1.97 9.90
N ARG A 41 15.98 -1.70 9.27
CA ARG A 41 16.13 -0.60 8.32
C ARG A 41 16.85 -1.07 7.06
N TRP A 42 16.25 -0.79 5.92
CA TRP A 42 16.84 -1.04 4.60
C TRP A 42 17.39 0.26 4.02
N GLN A 43 18.53 0.14 3.33
CA GLN A 43 19.14 1.24 2.58
C GLN A 43 19.92 0.71 1.37
N GLY A 44 19.95 1.47 0.27
CA GLY A 44 20.68 1.09 -0.94
C GLY A 44 19.91 0.08 -1.79
N GLU A 45 20.56 -0.98 -2.23
CA GLU A 45 19.91 -2.06 -2.99
C GLU A 45 19.57 -3.22 -2.05
N VAL A 46 18.35 -3.74 -2.10
CA VAL A 46 17.93 -4.92 -1.34
C VAL A 46 17.17 -5.84 -2.27
N THR A 47 17.44 -7.13 -2.23
CA THR A 47 16.70 -8.12 -3.03
C THR A 47 15.70 -8.86 -2.15
N LEU A 48 14.41 -8.75 -2.49
CA LEU A 48 13.36 -9.64 -2.02
C LEU A 48 13.44 -10.95 -2.81
N ALA A 49 14.04 -11.97 -2.21
CA ALA A 49 14.38 -13.25 -2.85
C ALA A 49 13.23 -14.28 -2.82
N GLY A 50 12.10 -13.92 -2.20
CA GLY A 50 10.91 -14.72 -2.02
C GLY A 50 9.98 -14.03 -1.01
N ASP A 51 8.91 -14.71 -0.59
CA ASP A 51 7.92 -14.13 0.33
C ASP A 51 8.56 -13.52 1.58
N LEU A 52 8.09 -12.33 1.97
CA LEU A 52 8.50 -11.66 3.19
C LEU A 52 7.29 -11.29 4.03
N LEU A 53 7.34 -11.67 5.30
CA LEU A 53 6.39 -11.30 6.33
C LEU A 53 7.05 -10.37 7.36
N ILE A 54 6.48 -9.19 7.57
CA ILE A 54 6.70 -8.39 8.78
C ILE A 54 5.57 -8.74 9.77
N PRO A 55 5.81 -9.57 10.80
CA PRO A 55 4.77 -9.96 11.74
C PRO A 55 4.42 -8.82 12.70
N ALA A 56 3.29 -8.95 13.39
CA ALA A 56 2.89 -8.05 14.46
C ALA A 56 4.02 -7.86 15.50
N GLY A 57 4.22 -6.62 15.94
CA GLY A 57 5.30 -6.25 16.86
C GLY A 57 6.68 -6.10 16.21
N SER A 58 6.81 -6.28 14.90
CA SER A 58 8.03 -5.99 14.12
C SER A 58 7.83 -4.79 13.22
N SER A 59 8.93 -4.15 12.83
CA SER A 59 8.89 -2.98 11.97
C SER A 59 10.00 -2.98 10.92
N LEU A 60 9.70 -2.39 9.76
CA LEU A 60 10.66 -2.10 8.72
C LEU A 60 10.57 -0.63 8.31
N GLU A 61 11.70 0.05 8.31
CA GLU A 61 11.91 1.32 7.63
C GLU A 61 12.73 1.13 6.36
N ILE A 62 12.28 1.65 5.23
CA ILE A 62 13.00 1.68 3.96
C ILE A 62 13.39 3.12 3.68
N ALA A 63 14.70 3.39 3.67
CA ALA A 63 15.25 4.73 3.53
C ALA A 63 15.11 5.27 2.10
N ALA A 64 15.10 6.61 1.95
CA ALA A 64 15.12 7.28 0.67
C ALA A 64 16.21 6.73 -0.28
N GLY A 65 15.90 6.69 -1.57
CA GLY A 65 16.80 6.19 -2.61
C GLY A 65 17.00 4.67 -2.64
N THR A 66 16.37 3.91 -1.74
CA THR A 66 16.48 2.45 -1.74
C THR A 66 15.77 1.85 -2.95
N THR A 67 16.43 0.93 -3.63
CA THR A 67 15.81 0.06 -4.64
C THR A 67 15.66 -1.33 -4.06
N VAL A 68 14.41 -1.79 -3.96
CA VAL A 68 14.06 -3.16 -3.64
C VAL A 68 13.85 -3.90 -4.96
N PHE A 69 14.74 -4.85 -5.26
CA PHE A 69 14.60 -5.75 -6.39
C PHE A 69 13.78 -6.98 -5.97
N ILE A 70 12.73 -7.30 -6.72
CA ILE A 70 11.86 -8.43 -6.42
C ILE A 70 12.17 -9.55 -7.39
N ARG A 71 12.62 -10.68 -6.86
CA ARG A 71 12.84 -11.88 -7.64
C ARG A 71 11.50 -12.55 -7.93
N PRO A 72 11.08 -12.70 -9.18
CA PRO A 72 9.86 -13.45 -9.49
C PRO A 72 10.01 -14.91 -9.03
N SER A 73 8.95 -15.45 -8.44
CA SER A 73 8.89 -16.87 -8.06
C SER A 73 7.50 -17.40 -8.35
N ASN A 74 7.39 -18.56 -8.99
CA ASN A 74 6.11 -19.26 -9.07
C ASN A 74 6.02 -20.20 -7.87
N SER A 75 5.46 -19.74 -6.75
CA SER A 75 5.12 -20.59 -5.61
C SER A 75 3.96 -21.50 -6.01
N THR A 76 4.09 -22.81 -5.78
CA THR A 76 3.01 -23.77 -6.06
C THR A 76 1.97 -23.82 -4.94
N ARG A 77 1.80 -22.75 -4.14
CA ARG A 77 0.85 -22.75 -3.03
C ARG A 77 -0.57 -22.59 -3.58
N ILE A 78 -1.39 -23.59 -3.25
CA ILE A 78 -2.84 -23.59 -3.41
C ILE A 78 -3.40 -22.76 -2.24
N ASP A 79 -3.17 -21.45 -2.24
CA ASP A 79 -3.84 -20.52 -1.34
C ASP A 79 -5.15 -20.02 -2.00
N PRO A 80 -6.11 -19.46 -1.25
CA PRO A 80 -7.41 -19.05 -1.81
C PRO A 80 -7.22 -18.16 -3.05
N GLU A 81 -8.18 -18.21 -3.96
CA GLU A 81 -8.22 -17.58 -5.31
C GLU A 81 -7.85 -16.09 -5.39
N TYR A 82 -7.56 -15.44 -4.25
CA TYR A 82 -7.23 -14.04 -4.08
C TYR A 82 -5.78 -13.76 -3.62
N LEU A 83 -4.95 -14.80 -3.41
CA LEU A 83 -3.52 -14.64 -3.12
C LEU A 83 -2.70 -15.07 -4.34
N SER A 84 -1.73 -14.25 -4.71
CA SER A 84 -0.89 -14.52 -5.87
C SER A 84 0.05 -15.67 -5.53
N PRO A 85 0.28 -16.64 -6.44
CA PRO A 85 1.36 -17.61 -6.27
C PRO A 85 2.74 -16.94 -6.39
N ALA A 86 2.81 -15.66 -6.72
CA ALA A 86 4.06 -14.94 -6.91
C ALA A 86 4.69 -14.50 -5.57
N THR A 87 5.92 -13.97 -5.60
CA THR A 87 6.58 -13.44 -4.38
C THR A 87 5.74 -12.35 -3.73
N GLU A 88 5.40 -12.51 -2.45
CA GLU A 88 4.54 -11.57 -1.71
C GLU A 88 5.28 -10.79 -0.62
N PHE A 89 4.94 -9.51 -0.45
CA PHE A 89 5.40 -8.70 0.68
C PHE A 89 4.25 -8.42 1.66
N LEU A 90 4.11 -9.27 2.66
CA LEU A 90 3.05 -9.23 3.66
C LEU A 90 3.45 -8.44 4.92
N VAL A 91 2.58 -7.54 5.35
CA VAL A 91 2.78 -6.67 6.51
C VAL A 91 1.63 -6.81 7.50
N ARG A 92 1.92 -7.45 8.64
CA ARG A 92 1.08 -7.47 9.85
C ARG A 92 1.63 -6.62 10.99
N GLY A 93 2.89 -6.20 10.87
CA GLY A 93 3.55 -5.24 11.75
C GLY A 93 3.46 -3.82 11.21
N ARG A 94 4.61 -3.14 11.14
CA ARG A 94 4.71 -1.77 10.61
C ARG A 94 5.68 -1.66 9.44
N LEU A 95 5.25 -1.02 8.35
CA LEU A 95 6.09 -0.64 7.21
C LEU A 95 6.16 0.89 7.09
N ARG A 96 7.37 1.45 6.98
CA ARG A 96 7.61 2.85 6.66
C ARG A 96 8.52 2.97 5.44
N VAL A 97 7.99 3.48 4.33
CA VAL A 97 8.77 3.77 3.13
C VAL A 97 8.98 5.28 3.06
N MET A 98 10.23 5.70 3.26
CA MET A 98 10.62 7.08 3.52
C MET A 98 11.31 7.68 2.30
N GLY A 99 10.68 7.61 1.13
CA GLY A 99 11.21 8.23 -0.09
C GLY A 99 11.12 9.75 -0.08
N GLU A 100 11.85 10.38 -1.00
CA GLU A 100 11.78 11.82 -1.26
C GLU A 100 11.58 12.11 -2.75
N LYS A 101 11.09 13.30 -3.12
CA LYS A 101 10.81 13.70 -4.52
C LYS A 101 11.96 13.46 -5.51
N GLY A 102 13.21 13.54 -5.05
CA GLY A 102 14.41 13.25 -5.85
C GLY A 102 15.02 11.86 -5.63
N GLU A 103 14.64 11.19 -4.53
CA GLU A 103 15.23 9.94 -4.06
C GLU A 103 14.11 8.98 -3.67
N MET A 104 13.30 8.62 -4.67
CA MET A 104 12.19 7.69 -4.48
C MET A 104 12.69 6.32 -4.03
N VAL A 105 11.90 5.66 -3.20
CA VAL A 105 12.05 4.21 -2.97
C VAL A 105 11.39 3.46 -4.12
N ARG A 106 12.06 2.47 -4.69
CA ARG A 106 11.55 1.73 -5.86
C ARG A 106 11.42 0.25 -5.56
N PHE A 107 10.28 -0.33 -5.91
CA PHE A 107 10.02 -1.76 -5.91
C PHE A 107 9.95 -2.21 -7.36
N LEU A 108 11.02 -2.85 -7.83
CA LEU A 108 11.22 -3.21 -9.23
C LEU A 108 11.42 -4.73 -9.35
N PRO A 109 10.82 -5.40 -10.33
CA PRO A 109 11.16 -6.80 -10.58
C PRO A 109 12.63 -6.93 -11.05
N GLU A 110 13.33 -8.00 -10.66
CA GLU A 110 14.66 -8.35 -11.19
C GLU A 110 14.62 -8.67 -12.69
N SER A 111 13.48 -9.16 -13.16
CA SER A 111 13.22 -9.48 -14.56
C SER A 111 11.76 -9.18 -14.91
N GLU A 112 11.53 -8.53 -16.04
CA GLU A 112 10.19 -8.34 -16.58
C GLU A 112 9.61 -9.68 -17.06
N ILE A 113 8.32 -9.90 -16.81
CA ILE A 113 7.54 -10.99 -17.41
C ILE A 113 6.59 -10.33 -18.40
N GLU A 114 6.71 -10.68 -19.68
CA GLU A 114 5.95 -10.03 -20.74
C GLU A 114 4.45 -10.32 -20.56
N GLY A 115 3.64 -9.26 -20.45
CA GLY A 115 2.19 -9.36 -20.34
C GLY A 115 1.65 -9.88 -19.00
N GLU A 116 2.50 -10.09 -18.00
CA GLU A 116 2.09 -10.63 -16.70
C GLU A 116 2.69 -9.86 -15.52
N ALA A 117 2.03 -9.94 -14.37
CA ALA A 117 2.60 -9.49 -13.12
C ALA A 117 3.84 -10.31 -12.74
N ALA A 118 4.91 -9.64 -12.32
CA ALA A 118 6.16 -10.27 -11.93
C ALA A 118 6.19 -10.74 -10.46
N TRP A 119 5.30 -10.19 -9.63
CA TRP A 119 5.23 -10.48 -8.19
C TRP A 119 3.86 -10.14 -7.61
N GLY A 120 3.54 -10.62 -6.41
CA GLY A 120 2.20 -10.48 -5.83
C GLY A 120 1.86 -9.06 -5.39
N GLY A 121 2.86 -8.33 -4.87
CA GLY A 121 2.73 -6.95 -4.43
C GLY A 121 2.90 -6.75 -2.92
N ILE A 122 2.43 -5.59 -2.43
CA ILE A 122 2.50 -5.23 -1.00
C ILE A 122 1.14 -5.43 -0.35
N LEU A 123 1.05 -6.38 0.58
CA LEU A 123 -0.19 -6.75 1.26
C LEU A 123 -0.12 -6.24 2.71
N ILE A 124 -1.03 -5.35 3.09
CA ILE A 124 -1.16 -4.85 4.47
C ILE A 124 -2.37 -5.51 5.12
N ASP A 125 -2.11 -6.48 5.99
CA ASP A 125 -3.12 -7.32 6.66
C ASP A 125 -3.17 -6.98 8.15
N GLY A 126 -4.11 -6.11 8.54
CA GLY A 126 -4.26 -5.60 9.91
C GLY A 126 -3.06 -4.78 10.43
N GLY A 127 -2.03 -4.58 9.62
CA GLY A 127 -0.82 -3.84 9.94
C GLY A 127 -0.91 -2.34 9.69
N GLU A 128 0.19 -1.64 9.98
CA GLU A 128 0.37 -0.21 9.70
C GLU A 128 1.33 -0.01 8.53
N ALA A 129 0.96 0.83 7.57
CA ALA A 129 1.89 1.23 6.50
C ALA A 129 1.82 2.73 6.19
N THR A 130 2.98 3.33 5.97
CA THR A 130 3.13 4.67 5.41
C THR A 130 4.14 4.62 4.28
N LEU A 131 3.74 5.06 3.09
CA LEU A 131 4.60 5.14 1.92
C LEU A 131 4.64 6.58 1.42
N GLN A 132 5.85 7.12 1.26
CA GLN A 132 6.07 8.46 0.72
C GLN A 132 7.04 8.37 -0.45
N HIS A 133 6.71 9.03 -1.57
CA HIS A 133 7.56 9.10 -2.76
C HIS A 133 8.13 7.73 -3.16
N ALA A 134 7.23 6.77 -3.37
CA ALA A 134 7.57 5.40 -3.73
C ALA A 134 7.12 5.07 -5.16
N GLU A 135 7.78 4.11 -5.80
CA GLU A 135 7.40 3.54 -7.08
C GLU A 135 7.20 2.03 -6.93
N ILE A 136 6.04 1.51 -7.33
CA ILE A 136 5.69 0.09 -7.32
C ILE A 136 5.40 -0.33 -8.76
N VAL A 137 6.11 -1.34 -9.26
CA VAL A 137 6.08 -1.73 -10.67
C VAL A 137 5.83 -3.22 -10.82
N ALA A 138 5.06 -3.62 -11.84
CA ALA A 138 4.92 -5.03 -12.25
C ALA A 138 4.32 -5.95 -11.17
N ALA A 139 3.52 -5.40 -10.27
CA ALA A 139 2.84 -6.18 -9.23
C ALA A 139 1.48 -6.69 -9.74
N GLU A 140 1.06 -7.86 -9.27
CA GLU A 140 -0.30 -8.34 -9.49
C GLU A 140 -1.26 -7.40 -8.78
N THR A 141 -1.06 -7.17 -7.48
CA THR A 141 -1.74 -6.09 -6.77
C THR A 141 -0.71 -5.12 -6.21
N GLY A 142 -0.61 -3.91 -6.76
CA GLY A 142 0.36 -2.91 -6.32
C GLY A 142 0.34 -2.70 -4.80
N LEU A 143 -0.86 -2.48 -4.25
CA LEU A 143 -1.09 -2.52 -2.80
C LEU A 143 -2.47 -3.07 -2.45
N LEU A 144 -2.51 -4.07 -1.56
CA LEU A 144 -3.74 -4.60 -0.96
C LEU A 144 -3.86 -4.10 0.47
N ALA A 145 -4.96 -3.43 0.79
CA ALA A 145 -5.33 -3.06 2.15
C ALA A 145 -6.43 -4.00 2.67
N LEU A 146 -6.04 -4.92 3.55
CA LEU A 146 -6.94 -5.85 4.23
C LEU A 146 -7.02 -5.48 5.72
N GLU A 147 -8.22 -5.15 6.21
CA GLU A 147 -8.42 -4.75 7.61
C GLU A 147 -7.46 -3.64 8.10
N SER A 148 -7.00 -2.79 7.17
CA SER A 148 -5.93 -1.82 7.41
C SER A 148 -6.19 -0.48 6.72
N ALA A 149 -5.49 0.57 7.17
CA ALA A 149 -5.65 1.93 6.64
C ALA A 149 -4.28 2.54 6.25
N PRO A 150 -3.60 1.97 5.24
CA PRO A 150 -2.28 2.45 4.82
C PRO A 150 -2.36 3.87 4.25
N GLN A 151 -1.31 4.65 4.47
CA GLN A 151 -1.19 6.03 4.03
C GLN A 151 -0.14 6.15 2.92
N LEU A 152 -0.56 6.60 1.74
CA LEU A 152 0.27 6.75 0.56
C LEU A 152 0.30 8.24 0.17
N GLU A 153 1.50 8.79 0.05
CA GLU A 153 1.75 10.17 -0.38
C GLU A 153 2.70 10.15 -1.56
N ALA A 154 2.30 10.74 -2.69
CA ALA A 154 3.14 10.85 -3.89
C ALA A 154 3.71 9.50 -4.38
N VAL A 155 2.92 8.43 -4.27
CA VAL A 155 3.27 7.08 -4.72
C VAL A 155 2.83 6.88 -6.18
N LEU A 156 3.73 6.29 -6.98
CA LEU A 156 3.46 5.83 -8.34
C LEU A 156 3.30 4.31 -8.34
N ILE A 157 2.16 3.80 -8.79
CA ILE A 157 1.90 2.37 -9.01
C ILE A 157 1.64 2.18 -10.50
N ARG A 158 2.43 1.34 -11.17
CA ARG A 158 2.32 1.17 -12.63
C ARG A 158 2.59 -0.24 -13.12
N ASN A 159 2.10 -0.54 -14.33
CA ASN A 159 2.26 -1.84 -14.98
C ASN A 159 1.77 -2.95 -14.05
N HIS A 160 0.54 -2.84 -13.56
CA HIS A 160 -0.02 -3.76 -12.57
C HIS A 160 -1.23 -4.49 -13.14
N ARG A 161 -1.64 -5.60 -12.53
CA ARG A 161 -2.97 -6.13 -12.80
C ARG A 161 -4.03 -5.31 -12.07
N TYR A 162 -3.88 -5.18 -10.75
CA TYR A 162 -4.69 -4.32 -9.89
C TYR A 162 -3.78 -3.29 -9.21
N GLY A 163 -4.11 -2.01 -9.31
CA GLY A 163 -3.26 -0.96 -8.74
C GLY A 163 -3.35 -0.92 -7.22
N VAL A 164 -4.56 -0.67 -6.72
CA VAL A 164 -4.87 -0.71 -5.29
C VAL A 164 -6.19 -1.44 -5.06
N VAL A 165 -6.19 -2.33 -4.07
CA VAL A 165 -7.38 -3.06 -3.65
C VAL A 165 -7.65 -2.75 -2.17
N SER A 166 -8.89 -2.39 -1.85
CA SER A 166 -9.40 -2.25 -0.49
C SER A 166 -10.40 -3.37 -0.21
N GLN A 167 -10.17 -4.16 0.83
CA GLN A 167 -11.01 -5.32 1.18
C GLN A 167 -11.08 -5.51 2.70
N GLY A 168 -12.10 -6.25 3.16
CA GLY A 168 -12.21 -6.68 4.56
C GLY A 168 -12.33 -5.52 5.55
N GLY A 169 -12.88 -4.38 5.13
CA GLY A 169 -12.94 -3.18 5.96
C GLY A 169 -11.69 -2.29 5.87
N GLY A 170 -10.79 -2.55 4.93
CA GLY A 170 -9.69 -1.67 4.59
C GLY A 170 -10.14 -0.25 4.20
N VAL A 171 -9.28 0.74 4.47
CA VAL A 171 -9.50 2.15 4.12
C VAL A 171 -8.17 2.81 3.73
N PRO A 172 -7.58 2.43 2.58
CA PRO A 172 -6.35 3.06 2.12
C PRO A 172 -6.59 4.55 1.84
N LYS A 173 -5.59 5.36 2.21
CA LYS A 173 -5.59 6.82 2.05
C LYS A 173 -4.49 7.20 1.07
N LEU A 174 -4.89 7.72 -0.07
CA LEU A 174 -4.01 8.06 -1.18
C LEU A 174 -4.08 9.56 -1.43
N ASN A 175 -2.92 10.22 -1.38
CA ASN A 175 -2.78 11.64 -1.66
C ASN A 175 -1.67 11.87 -2.67
N ALA A 176 -1.96 12.67 -3.70
CA ALA A 176 -1.05 12.97 -4.79
C ALA A 176 -0.47 11.71 -5.48
N CYS A 177 -1.22 10.61 -5.45
CA CYS A 177 -0.81 9.32 -5.99
C CYS A 177 -1.10 9.22 -7.50
N ARG A 178 -0.40 8.30 -8.16
CA ARG A 178 -0.62 7.97 -9.57
C ARG A 178 -0.76 6.45 -9.71
N ILE A 179 -1.86 5.99 -10.27
CA ILE A 179 -2.13 4.58 -10.58
C ILE A 179 -2.32 4.48 -12.09
N GLU A 180 -1.36 3.88 -12.78
CA GLU A 180 -1.30 3.98 -14.23
C GLU A 180 -0.92 2.71 -14.98
N ALA A 181 -1.39 2.58 -16.22
CA ALA A 181 -0.93 1.56 -17.17
C ALA A 181 -1.04 0.13 -16.63
N GLY A 182 -2.12 -0.19 -15.91
CA GLY A 182 -2.45 -1.55 -15.51
C GLY A 182 -3.68 -2.10 -16.22
N GLU A 183 -4.10 -3.31 -15.84
CA GLU A 183 -5.40 -3.87 -16.24
C GLU A 183 -6.51 -3.05 -15.58
N ALA A 184 -6.46 -2.88 -14.26
CA ALA A 184 -7.40 -2.05 -13.51
C ALA A 184 -6.76 -1.26 -12.36
N GLY A 185 -7.25 -0.04 -12.14
CA GLY A 185 -6.62 0.95 -11.27
C GLY A 185 -6.89 0.73 -9.77
N LEU A 186 -8.12 0.97 -9.33
CA LEU A 186 -8.49 0.93 -7.92
C LEU A 186 -9.80 0.19 -7.70
N PHE A 187 -9.77 -0.87 -6.90
CA PHE A 187 -10.96 -1.59 -6.46
C PHE A 187 -11.23 -1.40 -4.97
N CYS A 188 -12.49 -1.18 -4.64
CA CYS A 188 -12.96 -1.16 -3.26
C CYS A 188 -14.11 -2.14 -3.07
N TRP A 189 -13.83 -3.28 -2.41
CA TRP A 189 -14.77 -4.34 -2.08
C TRP A 189 -15.06 -4.35 -0.57
N GLY A 190 -15.84 -3.36 -0.15
CA GLY A 190 -16.16 -3.11 1.25
C GLY A 190 -15.16 -2.19 1.95
N GLY A 191 -15.50 -1.76 3.18
CA GLY A 191 -14.72 -0.77 3.90
C GLY A 191 -14.84 0.61 3.26
N GLY A 192 -13.72 1.17 2.80
CA GLY A 192 -13.68 2.47 2.15
C GLY A 192 -12.39 2.76 1.38
N VAL A 193 -12.32 3.97 0.84
CA VAL A 193 -11.11 4.52 0.20
C VAL A 193 -11.14 6.04 0.26
N ASN A 194 -10.00 6.64 0.57
CA ASN A 194 -9.83 8.09 0.47
C ASN A 194 -8.82 8.38 -0.64
N LEU A 195 -9.28 8.96 -1.75
CA LEU A 195 -8.45 9.30 -2.90
C LEU A 195 -8.50 10.83 -3.09
N VAL A 196 -7.36 11.48 -2.92
CA VAL A 196 -7.24 12.93 -2.92
C VAL A 196 -6.14 13.38 -3.87
N ASP A 197 -6.44 14.38 -4.71
CA ASP A 197 -5.50 15.03 -5.64
C ASP A 197 -4.66 14.04 -6.47
N SER A 198 -5.25 12.88 -6.76
CA SER A 198 -4.58 11.72 -7.36
C SER A 198 -5.01 11.52 -8.81
N VAL A 199 -4.26 10.68 -9.51
CA VAL A 199 -4.50 10.37 -10.93
C VAL A 199 -4.64 8.88 -11.11
N VAL A 200 -5.72 8.45 -11.74
CA VAL A 200 -5.95 7.07 -12.13
C VAL A 200 -6.14 7.02 -13.63
N ARG A 201 -5.19 6.49 -14.38
CA ARG A 201 -5.18 6.67 -15.83
C ARG A 201 -4.57 5.56 -16.66
N GLY A 202 -5.08 5.42 -17.88
CA GLY A 202 -4.50 4.51 -18.86
C GLY A 202 -4.61 3.05 -18.44
N ASN A 203 -5.57 2.70 -17.58
CA ASN A 203 -5.86 1.32 -17.26
C ASN A 203 -6.75 0.72 -18.35
N GLU A 204 -6.47 -0.52 -18.73
CA GLU A 204 -7.11 -1.19 -19.88
C GLU A 204 -8.61 -1.37 -19.65
N GLU A 205 -8.99 -1.70 -18.42
CA GLU A 205 -10.37 -1.90 -17.97
C GLU A 205 -10.84 -0.73 -17.08
N GLU A 206 -11.16 -0.97 -15.80
CA GLU A 206 -11.65 0.05 -14.89
C GLU A 206 -10.54 0.92 -14.29
N GLY A 207 -10.78 2.24 -14.26
CA GLY A 207 -10.00 3.17 -13.46
C GLY A 207 -10.31 2.98 -11.97
N VAL A 208 -11.55 3.24 -11.57
CA VAL A 208 -12.01 3.10 -10.19
C VAL A 208 -13.29 2.29 -10.15
N THR A 209 -13.35 1.28 -9.30
CA THR A 209 -14.55 0.46 -9.11
C THR A 209 -14.89 0.33 -7.63
N LEU A 210 -16.14 0.69 -7.30
CA LEU A 210 -16.65 0.81 -5.94
C LEU A 210 -17.85 -0.12 -5.76
N ALA A 211 -17.67 -1.14 -4.92
CA ALA A 211 -18.78 -1.98 -4.48
C ALA A 211 -19.83 -1.17 -3.70
N ALA A 212 -21.05 -1.72 -3.63
CA ALA A 212 -22.20 -1.07 -3.00
C ALA A 212 -21.99 -0.69 -1.53
N ASP A 213 -21.14 -1.43 -0.82
CA ASP A 213 -20.82 -1.25 0.59
C ASP A 213 -19.51 -0.46 0.83
N CYS A 214 -18.84 -0.01 -0.22
CA CYS A 214 -17.65 0.82 -0.12
C CYS A 214 -18.00 2.28 0.26
N ARG A 215 -17.29 2.83 1.25
CA ARG A 215 -17.33 4.24 1.62
C ARG A 215 -16.18 4.99 0.96
N ALA A 216 -16.41 5.55 -0.23
CA ALA A 216 -15.39 6.29 -0.94
C ALA A 216 -15.47 7.81 -0.70
N GLU A 217 -14.32 8.44 -0.52
CA GLU A 217 -14.12 9.90 -0.56
C GLU A 217 -13.17 10.23 -1.70
N LEU A 218 -13.72 10.75 -2.81
CA LEU A 218 -12.94 11.13 -4.00
C LEU A 218 -12.95 12.66 -4.16
N THR A 219 -11.80 13.30 -3.96
CA THR A 219 -11.66 14.76 -4.04
C THR A 219 -10.48 15.18 -4.91
N GLY A 220 -10.70 16.06 -5.88
CA GLY A 220 -9.60 16.65 -6.67
C GLY A 220 -8.89 15.68 -7.62
N ASN A 221 -9.46 14.49 -7.86
CA ASN A 221 -8.80 13.48 -8.68
C ASN A 221 -8.99 13.69 -10.18
N ARG A 222 -8.16 13.00 -10.96
CA ARG A 222 -8.31 12.86 -12.41
C ARG A 222 -8.33 11.39 -12.75
N ILE A 223 -9.50 10.90 -13.14
CA ILE A 223 -9.73 9.53 -13.55
C ILE A 223 -9.94 9.58 -15.06
N GLU A 224 -8.87 9.31 -15.80
CA GLU A 224 -8.81 9.64 -17.22
C GLU A 224 -8.18 8.56 -18.08
N LYS A 225 -8.65 8.41 -19.33
CA LYS A 225 -8.05 7.49 -20.31
C LYS A 225 -8.06 6.03 -19.91
N ASN A 226 -8.99 5.62 -19.06
CA ASN A 226 -9.24 4.21 -18.75
C ASN A 226 -10.28 3.64 -19.72
N GLY A 227 -10.38 2.32 -19.80
CA GLY A 227 -11.50 1.65 -20.48
C GLY A 227 -12.84 2.15 -19.94
N ILE A 228 -13.00 2.09 -18.61
CA ILE A 228 -14.11 2.71 -17.88
C ILE A 228 -13.55 3.57 -16.75
N GLY A 229 -14.02 4.81 -16.61
CA GLY A 229 -13.53 5.72 -15.57
C GLY A 229 -13.93 5.27 -14.17
N LEU A 230 -15.23 5.30 -13.89
CA LEU A 230 -15.79 4.90 -12.59
C LEU A 230 -16.88 3.83 -12.78
N VAL A 231 -16.77 2.72 -12.06
CA VAL A 231 -17.84 1.72 -11.91
C VAL A 231 -18.37 1.77 -10.49
N THR A 232 -19.68 1.88 -10.29
CA THR A 232 -20.25 1.82 -8.94
C THR A 232 -21.70 1.36 -8.93
N SER A 233 -22.10 0.64 -7.88
CA SER A 233 -23.51 0.32 -7.63
C SER A 233 -24.29 1.45 -6.94
N GLY A 234 -23.60 2.47 -6.44
CA GLY A 234 -24.18 3.61 -5.74
C GLY A 234 -24.53 4.77 -6.67
N GLY A 235 -25.26 5.76 -6.13
CA GLY A 235 -25.37 7.05 -6.81
C GLY A 235 -24.01 7.75 -6.84
N VAL A 236 -23.71 8.45 -7.94
CA VAL A 236 -22.47 9.22 -8.07
C VAL A 236 -22.71 10.68 -7.70
N PRO A 237 -22.03 11.22 -6.66
CA PRO A 237 -22.05 12.64 -6.35
C PRO A 237 -21.64 13.48 -7.57
N GLN A 238 -22.30 14.61 -7.80
CA GLN A 238 -21.97 15.52 -8.91
C GLN A 238 -20.48 15.94 -8.88
N ALA A 239 -19.90 16.08 -7.69
CA ALA A 239 -18.49 16.42 -7.50
C ALA A 239 -17.51 15.36 -8.05
N TRP A 240 -17.93 14.10 -8.19
CA TRP A 240 -17.11 13.04 -8.79
C TRP A 240 -17.15 13.08 -10.30
N GLN A 241 -18.26 13.49 -10.90
CA GLN A 241 -18.41 13.53 -12.36
C GLN A 241 -17.37 14.44 -13.02
N ALA A 242 -17.01 15.55 -12.37
CA ALA A 242 -15.97 16.47 -12.87
C ALA A 242 -14.55 15.85 -12.87
N GLN A 243 -14.35 14.73 -12.18
CA GLN A 243 -13.08 14.02 -12.09
C GLN A 243 -12.92 12.97 -13.20
N LEU A 244 -14.00 12.64 -13.93
CA LEU A 244 -14.06 11.63 -14.98
C LEU A 244 -13.93 12.31 -16.34
N ARG A 245 -12.94 11.92 -17.16
CA ARG A 245 -12.77 12.49 -18.50
C ARG A 245 -11.93 11.62 -19.41
N GLU A 246 -12.19 11.69 -20.71
CA GLU A 246 -11.38 11.00 -21.73
C GLU A 246 -11.31 9.47 -21.52
N ASN A 247 -12.23 8.86 -20.76
CA ASN A 247 -12.34 7.40 -20.64
C ASN A 247 -13.14 6.83 -21.83
N GLY A 248 -13.04 5.53 -22.08
CA GLY A 248 -13.91 4.85 -23.05
C GLY A 248 -15.39 4.96 -22.64
N GLU A 249 -15.67 4.78 -21.36
CA GLU A 249 -16.92 5.10 -20.68
C GLU A 249 -16.59 5.82 -19.37
N ASP A 250 -17.05 7.07 -19.18
CA ASP A 250 -16.69 7.80 -17.95
C ASP A 250 -17.31 7.20 -16.68
N LEU A 251 -18.56 6.75 -16.75
CA LEU A 251 -19.31 6.24 -15.61
C LEU A 251 -20.21 5.06 -16.01
N ARG A 252 -20.01 3.92 -15.33
CA ARG A 252 -20.90 2.76 -15.36
C ARG A 252 -21.60 2.56 -14.02
N LEU A 253 -22.93 2.56 -14.03
CA LEU A 253 -23.74 2.24 -12.85
C LEU A 253 -24.13 0.76 -12.86
N LEU A 254 -23.77 0.03 -11.80
CA LEU A 254 -24.20 -1.35 -11.61
C LEU A 254 -25.61 -1.37 -11.04
N LEU A 255 -26.55 -1.99 -11.74
CA LEU A 255 -27.93 -2.13 -11.28
C LEU A 255 -28.01 -3.16 -10.13
N PRO A 256 -28.81 -2.91 -9.08
CA PRO A 256 -28.98 -3.87 -8.00
C PRO A 256 -29.56 -5.19 -8.54
N GLY A 257 -28.85 -6.29 -8.31
CA GLY A 257 -29.30 -7.64 -8.67
C GLY A 257 -28.52 -8.34 -9.79
N VAL A 258 -27.56 -7.68 -10.43
CA VAL A 258 -26.58 -8.36 -11.28
C VAL A 258 -25.47 -8.88 -10.37
N LYS A 259 -25.47 -10.19 -10.10
CA LYS A 259 -24.28 -10.88 -9.61
C LYS A 259 -23.40 -11.12 -10.83
N GLU A 260 -22.16 -10.64 -10.76
CA GLU A 260 -21.07 -11.26 -11.52
C GLU A 260 -20.78 -12.64 -10.95
#